data_AF-A0A975S7D2-F1
#
_entry.id   AF-A0A975S7D2-F1
#
_cell.length_a   1.000
_cell.length_b   1.000
_cell.length_c   1.000
_cell.angle_alpha   90.00
_cell.angle_beta   90.00
_cell.angle_gamma   90.00
#
_symmetry.space_group_name_H-M   'P 1'
#
loop_
_entity.id
_entity.type
_entity.pdbx_description
1 polymer ?
#
loop_
_entity_poly.entity_id
_entity_poly.type
_entity_poly.pdbx_seq_one_letter_code
_entity_poly.pdbx_strand_id
1 'polypeptide(L)'
;MARKAQLLFGALLLSLFALAGCSNAGEDSESPATATETTLSSESASAAACDSQSPGSEAQASCEAQGVPGVTESPDRCGTTTPSPIASGIIQGTFGSYCENAIATTYDTSAVPDGADTTITIDETDAATTLEMIARGFAPNTEFSATLHERLCGASPSDAGEEYDDTRSEDSDDLDLDFTTDTDGGATASVTVPWVLPDDGIGRSLLITLDDDETPSPSATDDDDRAVACVSLER
;
A
#
# COMPACT_ATOMS: atom_id res chain seq x y z
N MET A 1 29.61 0.53 -38.97
CA MET A 1 28.86 1.69 -39.52
C MET A 1 28.58 2.65 -38.37
N ALA A 2 29.34 3.73 -38.24
CA ALA A 2 29.26 4.66 -37.11
C ALA A 2 28.49 5.92 -37.52
N ARG A 3 27.39 6.24 -36.83
CA ARG A 3 26.64 7.48 -37.04
C ARG A 3 27.15 8.57 -36.09
N LYS A 4 27.65 9.66 -36.70
CA LYS A 4 28.00 10.94 -36.07
C LYS A 4 26.73 11.66 -35.59
N ALA A 5 26.70 12.08 -34.34
CA ALA A 5 25.74 13.07 -33.84
C ALA A 5 26.37 14.46 -33.93
N GLN A 6 25.71 15.38 -34.63
CA GLN A 6 26.12 16.76 -34.85
C GLN A 6 25.38 17.67 -33.86
N LEU A 7 26.17 18.41 -33.08
CA LEU A 7 25.75 19.53 -32.22
C LEU A 7 25.18 20.67 -33.06
N LEU A 8 24.08 21.28 -32.61
CA LEU A 8 23.65 22.61 -33.05
C LEU A 8 23.25 23.47 -31.84
N PHE A 9 23.92 24.62 -31.77
CA PHE A 9 23.78 25.73 -30.84
C PHE A 9 22.62 26.66 -31.21
N GLY A 10 22.05 27.33 -30.20
CA GLY A 10 21.36 28.63 -30.31
C GLY A 10 19.97 28.61 -29.68
N ALA A 11 19.48 29.64 -28.99
CA ALA A 11 20.06 30.91 -28.56
C ALA A 11 19.23 31.45 -27.39
N LEU A 12 19.94 32.20 -26.54
CA LEU A 12 19.56 33.10 -25.45
C LEU A 12 18.28 33.94 -25.70
N LEU A 13 17.34 33.94 -24.74
CA LEU A 13 16.40 35.05 -24.53
C LEU A 13 16.28 35.34 -23.03
N LEU A 14 16.82 36.49 -22.67
CA LEU A 14 16.89 37.09 -21.34
C LEU A 14 15.57 37.84 -21.08
N SER A 15 14.82 37.51 -20.03
CA SER A 15 13.69 38.34 -19.57
C SER A 15 13.87 38.72 -18.11
N LEU A 16 14.22 39.98 -17.90
CA LEU A 16 14.13 40.69 -16.62
C LEU A 16 12.68 40.74 -16.14
N PHE A 17 12.41 40.41 -14.88
CA PHE A 17 11.34 41.05 -14.11
C PHE A 17 11.78 41.32 -12.68
N ALA A 18 11.40 42.50 -12.21
CA ALA A 18 11.98 43.22 -11.07
C ALA A 18 11.56 42.68 -9.70
N LEU A 19 12.48 42.77 -8.74
CA LEU A 19 12.19 42.65 -7.31
C LEU A 19 11.35 43.86 -6.86
N ALA A 20 10.16 43.59 -6.35
CA ALA A 20 9.46 44.49 -5.42
C ALA A 20 9.54 43.85 -4.03
N GLY A 21 10.34 44.45 -3.15
CA GLY A 21 10.39 44.08 -1.74
C GLY A 21 9.24 44.70 -0.96
N CYS A 22 8.83 44.02 0.11
CA CYS A 22 8.20 44.62 1.28
C CYS A 22 8.50 43.71 2.49
N SER A 23 9.45 44.13 3.33
CA SER A 23 9.48 43.75 4.74
C SER A 23 8.63 44.76 5.51
N ASN A 24 7.72 44.32 6.37
CA ASN A 24 7.74 44.69 7.80
C ASN A 24 6.73 43.87 8.61
N ALA A 25 7.16 43.47 9.80
CA ALA A 25 6.33 43.00 10.90
C ALA A 25 5.83 44.19 11.73
N GLY A 26 4.64 44.07 12.34
CA GLY A 26 4.13 45.04 13.31
C GLY A 26 2.60 45.06 13.48
N GLU A 27 2.14 44.29 14.46
CA GLU A 27 1.10 44.55 15.50
C GLU A 27 -0.24 45.27 15.18
N ASP A 28 -1.31 44.60 15.62
CA ASP A 28 -2.61 45.05 16.15
C ASP A 28 -3.56 45.98 15.34
N SER A 29 -4.70 45.42 14.89
CA SER A 29 -6.07 45.77 15.34
C SER A 29 -7.14 45.53 14.26
N GLU A 30 -8.20 44.82 14.68
CA GLU A 30 -9.61 44.89 14.25
C GLU A 30 -10.02 44.61 12.77
N SER A 31 -10.87 43.58 12.66
CA SER A 31 -11.76 43.25 11.53
C SER A 31 -12.57 44.45 11.00
N PRO A 32 -12.95 44.50 9.70
CA PRO A 32 -13.99 43.58 9.21
C PRO A 32 -13.82 43.04 7.77
N ALA A 33 -14.50 41.91 7.55
CA ALA A 33 -14.80 41.19 6.32
C ALA A 33 -14.62 41.96 4.99
N THR A 34 -13.86 41.35 4.07
CA THR A 34 -14.21 41.28 2.64
C THR A 34 -13.59 40.01 2.07
N ALA A 35 -14.45 39.12 1.58
CA ALA A 35 -14.09 37.89 0.91
C ALA A 35 -13.24 38.17 -0.34
N THR A 36 -12.14 37.44 -0.50
CA THR A 36 -11.51 37.21 -1.80
C THR A 36 -11.11 35.74 -1.78
N GLU A 37 -11.98 34.92 -2.36
CA GLU A 37 -11.71 33.51 -2.63
C GLU A 37 -10.53 33.43 -3.60
N THR A 38 -9.37 33.05 -3.07
CA THR A 38 -8.30 32.47 -3.88
C THR A 38 -8.75 31.06 -4.24
N THR A 39 -9.23 30.89 -5.48
CA THR A 39 -9.44 29.58 -6.11
C THR A 39 -8.08 28.89 -6.28
N LEU A 40 -7.63 28.22 -5.23
CA LEU A 40 -6.63 27.17 -5.30
C LEU A 40 -7.38 25.87 -5.57
N SER A 41 -6.91 25.14 -6.57
CA SER A 41 -7.45 23.90 -7.13
C SER A 41 -8.07 23.00 -6.06
N SER A 42 -9.39 22.82 -6.17
CA SER A 42 -10.20 22.04 -5.24
C SER A 42 -9.85 20.54 -5.21
N GLU A 43 -9.06 20.06 -6.18
CA GLU A 43 -8.60 18.68 -6.28
C GLU A 43 -7.47 18.36 -5.28
N SER A 44 -6.64 19.35 -4.91
CA SER A 44 -5.46 19.12 -4.04
C SER A 44 -5.81 19.14 -2.56
N ALA A 45 -6.92 19.80 -2.20
CA ALA A 45 -7.38 19.93 -0.82
C ALA A 45 -8.27 18.76 -0.37
N SER A 46 -8.94 18.09 -1.31
CA SER A 46 -9.80 16.93 -1.03
C SER A 46 -9.00 15.66 -0.80
N ALA A 47 -7.92 15.41 -1.54
CA ALA A 47 -7.06 14.25 -1.34
C ALA A 47 -6.38 14.27 0.05
N ALA A 48 -5.80 15.42 0.44
CA ALA A 48 -5.17 15.58 1.76
C ALA A 48 -6.17 15.51 2.94
N ALA A 49 -7.46 15.77 2.68
CA ALA A 49 -8.50 15.65 3.70
C ALA A 49 -8.91 14.18 3.92
N CYS A 50 -8.94 13.35 2.89
CA CYS A 50 -9.32 11.93 2.99
C CYS A 50 -8.25 11.10 3.72
N ASP A 51 -6.97 11.53 3.69
CA ASP A 51 -5.83 10.87 4.34
C ASP A 51 -5.88 10.90 5.88
N SER A 52 -6.65 11.81 6.47
CA SER A 52 -6.70 12.02 7.93
C SER A 52 -7.96 11.45 8.61
N GLN A 53 -8.80 10.70 7.90
CA GLN A 53 -10.14 10.33 8.38
C GLN A 53 -10.21 8.92 8.97
N SER A 54 -10.96 8.79 10.06
CA SER A 54 -11.20 7.49 10.70
C SER A 54 -12.07 6.59 9.82
N PRO A 55 -11.77 5.28 9.76
CA PRO A 55 -12.59 4.30 9.04
C PRO A 55 -14.05 4.31 9.51
N GLY A 56 -14.98 4.27 8.56
CA GLY A 56 -16.43 4.21 8.76
C GLY A 56 -17.14 5.56 8.96
N SER A 57 -16.49 6.69 8.67
CA SER A 57 -17.09 8.03 8.87
C SER A 57 -17.96 8.49 7.67
N GLU A 58 -18.95 9.36 7.92
CA GLU A 58 -19.78 9.96 6.84
C GLU A 58 -18.95 10.79 5.85
N ALA A 59 -17.74 11.21 6.25
CA ALA A 59 -16.80 11.94 5.42
C ALA A 59 -16.03 11.01 4.47
N GLN A 60 -15.71 9.76 4.87
CA GLN A 60 -15.21 8.69 3.99
C GLN A 60 -16.21 8.40 2.86
N ALA A 61 -17.50 8.31 3.20
CA ALA A 61 -18.56 8.09 2.21
C ALA A 61 -18.68 9.19 1.14
N SER A 62 -18.19 10.41 1.44
CA SER A 62 -18.13 11.49 0.47
C SER A 62 -16.87 11.43 -0.41
N CYS A 63 -15.78 10.80 0.05
CA CYS A 63 -14.58 10.54 -0.75
C CYS A 63 -14.83 9.39 -1.75
N GLU A 64 -15.56 8.35 -1.34
CA GLU A 64 -16.01 7.21 -2.19
C GLU A 64 -16.77 7.66 -3.44
N ALA A 65 -17.58 8.71 -3.33
CA ALA A 65 -18.37 9.24 -4.43
C ALA A 65 -17.54 10.02 -5.49
N GLN A 66 -16.26 10.32 -5.23
CA GLN A 66 -15.44 11.17 -6.10
C GLN A 66 -14.50 10.44 -7.07
N GLY A 67 -14.52 9.10 -7.10
CA GLY A 67 -13.88 8.32 -8.18
C GLY A 67 -12.35 8.40 -8.24
N VAL A 68 -11.69 8.34 -7.09
CA VAL A 68 -10.24 8.11 -7.02
C VAL A 68 -9.92 6.72 -7.61
N PRO A 69 -8.93 6.57 -8.50
CA PRO A 69 -8.50 5.25 -8.98
C PRO A 69 -8.00 4.41 -7.80
N GLY A 70 -8.57 3.21 -7.63
CA GLY A 70 -8.18 2.23 -6.62
C GLY A 70 -9.16 2.13 -5.44
N VAL A 71 -9.95 1.05 -5.39
CA VAL A 71 -10.72 0.69 -4.19
C VAL A 71 -10.65 -0.81 -4.01
N THR A 72 -10.26 -1.24 -2.82
CA THR A 72 -10.75 -2.48 -2.22
C THR A 72 -11.35 -2.11 -0.86
N GLU A 73 -12.68 -2.12 -0.83
CA GLU A 73 -13.50 -1.99 0.37
C GLU A 73 -14.09 -3.38 0.68
N SER A 74 -13.82 -3.91 1.87
CA SER A 74 -14.94 -4.36 2.72
C SER A 74 -14.47 -4.46 4.19
N PRO A 75 -15.04 -3.64 5.10
CA PRO A 75 -14.82 -3.77 6.54
C PRO A 75 -15.39 -5.07 7.12
N ASP A 76 -16.24 -5.76 6.35
CA ASP A 76 -16.69 -7.10 6.68
C ASP A 76 -15.61 -8.11 6.28
N ARG A 77 -14.98 -8.75 7.27
CA ARG A 77 -13.89 -9.73 7.05
C ARG A 77 -14.23 -10.86 6.10
N CYS A 78 -15.50 -11.18 5.89
CA CYS A 78 -15.93 -12.27 5.02
C CYS A 78 -16.75 -11.69 3.87
N GLY A 79 -16.19 -11.72 2.66
CA GLY A 79 -16.84 -11.19 1.47
C GLY A 79 -18.03 -12.03 1.03
N THR A 80 -19.04 -11.36 0.48
CA THR A 80 -20.15 -12.01 -0.26
C THR A 80 -19.95 -11.94 -1.78
N THR A 81 -18.90 -11.26 -2.20
CA THR A 81 -18.52 -11.01 -3.58
C THR A 81 -17.40 -11.94 -4.00
N THR A 82 -17.43 -12.36 -5.26
CA THR A 82 -16.33 -13.11 -5.85
C THR A 82 -15.15 -12.17 -6.04
N PRO A 83 -13.97 -12.53 -5.54
CA PRO A 83 -12.81 -11.66 -5.64
C PRO A 83 -12.29 -11.52 -7.07
N SER A 84 -11.70 -10.37 -7.37
CA SER A 84 -11.06 -10.08 -8.66
C SER A 84 -9.66 -9.48 -8.49
N PRO A 85 -8.67 -9.79 -9.36
CA PRO A 85 -7.32 -9.23 -9.26
C PRO A 85 -7.32 -7.71 -9.30
N ILE A 86 -6.49 -7.07 -8.48
CA ILE A 86 -6.22 -5.63 -8.53
C ILE A 86 -4.87 -5.37 -9.22
N ALA A 87 -4.83 -4.34 -10.05
CA ALA A 87 -3.60 -3.88 -10.72
C ALA A 87 -3.01 -2.71 -9.92
N SER A 88 -3.84 -1.72 -9.58
CA SER A 88 -3.49 -0.62 -8.67
C SER A 88 -4.64 -0.26 -7.74
N GLY A 89 -4.30 0.31 -6.59
CA GLY A 89 -5.25 0.83 -5.61
C GLY A 89 -4.91 0.47 -4.17
N ILE A 90 -5.91 0.64 -3.30
CA ILE A 90 -5.77 0.45 -1.86
C ILE A 90 -6.57 -0.78 -1.43
N ILE A 91 -5.94 -1.69 -0.70
CA ILE A 91 -6.56 -2.85 -0.04
C ILE A 91 -6.51 -2.69 1.46
N GLN A 92 -7.66 -2.85 2.10
CA GLN A 92 -7.78 -2.85 3.55
C GLN A 92 -8.28 -4.21 4.03
N GLY A 93 -7.65 -4.74 5.07
CA GLY A 93 -8.04 -6.02 5.65
C GLY A 93 -7.90 -6.00 7.16
N THR A 94 -8.89 -6.57 7.86
CA THR A 94 -8.79 -6.89 9.28
C THR A 94 -8.52 -8.37 9.42
N PHE A 95 -7.49 -8.74 10.19
CA PHE A 95 -7.09 -10.12 10.41
C PHE A 95 -8.08 -10.85 11.33
N GLY A 96 -8.22 -12.14 11.04
CA GLY A 96 -8.83 -13.12 11.93
C GLY A 96 -8.88 -14.49 11.27
N SER A 97 -9.54 -15.48 11.87
CA SER A 97 -9.64 -16.83 11.28
C SER A 97 -10.16 -16.82 9.84
N TYR A 98 -9.72 -17.76 9.01
CA TYR A 98 -10.16 -17.85 7.62
C TYR A 98 -11.69 -17.89 7.48
N CYS A 99 -12.20 -17.18 6.48
CA CYS A 99 -13.54 -17.36 5.92
C CYS A 99 -13.49 -17.08 4.42
N GLU A 100 -14.51 -17.55 3.69
CA GLU A 100 -14.60 -17.36 2.25
C GLU A 100 -14.53 -15.87 1.89
N ASN A 101 -13.69 -15.54 0.90
CA ASN A 101 -13.44 -14.17 0.41
C ASN A 101 -12.92 -13.20 1.50
N ALA A 102 -12.20 -13.71 2.50
CA ALA A 102 -11.50 -12.84 3.44
C ALA A 102 -10.29 -12.18 2.80
N ILE A 103 -10.17 -10.86 2.96
CA ILE A 103 -8.98 -10.13 2.52
C ILE A 103 -7.79 -10.48 3.40
N ALA A 104 -7.97 -10.53 4.73
CA ALA A 104 -6.89 -10.77 5.68
C ALA A 104 -7.22 -11.95 6.61
N THR A 105 -6.33 -12.94 6.61
CA THR A 105 -6.45 -14.16 7.42
C THR A 105 -5.24 -14.28 8.34
N THR A 106 -5.48 -14.56 9.63
CA THR A 106 -4.41 -14.93 10.57
C THR A 106 -4.37 -16.46 10.75
N TYR A 107 -3.17 -17.00 10.75
CA TYR A 107 -2.88 -18.40 11.06
C TYR A 107 -2.25 -18.53 12.46
N ASP A 108 -1.62 -17.47 12.96
CA ASP A 108 -1.08 -17.38 14.32
C ASP A 108 -1.53 -16.09 15.03
N THR A 109 -2.54 -16.22 15.89
CA THR A 109 -3.10 -15.10 16.67
C THR A 109 -2.15 -14.50 17.71
N SER A 110 -1.02 -15.15 18.00
CA SER A 110 -0.01 -14.58 18.90
C SER A 110 0.89 -13.57 18.19
N ALA A 111 1.17 -13.79 16.91
CA ALA A 111 1.95 -12.89 16.05
C ALA A 111 1.05 -11.84 15.37
N VAL A 112 -0.11 -12.25 14.88
CA VAL A 112 -1.11 -11.38 14.23
C VAL A 112 -2.49 -11.60 14.88
N PRO A 113 -2.81 -10.86 15.95
CA PRO A 113 -4.06 -11.00 16.68
C PRO A 113 -5.32 -10.76 15.84
N ASP A 114 -6.44 -11.38 16.24
CA ASP A 114 -7.76 -11.04 15.71
C ASP A 114 -8.04 -9.54 15.90
N GLY A 115 -8.44 -8.85 14.83
CA GLY A 115 -8.71 -7.41 14.86
C GLY A 115 -7.48 -6.53 14.59
N ALA A 116 -6.27 -7.10 14.50
CA ALA A 116 -5.16 -6.44 13.82
C ALA A 116 -5.57 -6.13 12.38
N ASP A 117 -4.96 -5.13 11.76
CA ASP A 117 -5.35 -4.71 10.42
C ASP A 117 -4.15 -4.27 9.58
N THR A 118 -4.36 -4.24 8.27
CA THR A 118 -3.37 -3.81 7.30
C THR A 118 -4.01 -2.92 6.23
N THR A 119 -3.20 -2.02 5.69
CA THR A 119 -3.49 -1.29 4.46
C THR A 119 -2.37 -1.56 3.47
N ILE A 120 -2.70 -2.06 2.29
CA ILE A 120 -1.79 -2.25 1.17
C ILE A 120 -2.11 -1.21 0.10
N THR A 121 -1.11 -0.47 -0.35
CA THR A 121 -1.22 0.42 -1.50
C THR A 121 -0.39 -0.15 -2.64
N ILE A 122 -1.00 -0.32 -3.80
CA ILE A 122 -0.34 -0.80 -5.01
C ILE A 122 -0.38 0.32 -6.04
N ASP A 123 0.80 0.81 -6.40
CA ASP A 123 1.01 1.81 -7.43
C ASP A 123 1.77 1.20 -8.60
N GLU A 124 1.12 1.09 -9.74
CA GLU A 124 1.73 0.60 -10.97
C GLU A 124 1.99 1.72 -11.97
N THR A 125 3.11 1.59 -12.67
CA THR A 125 3.42 2.30 -13.91
C THR A 125 3.42 1.32 -15.08
N ASP A 126 3.69 1.78 -16.30
CA ASP A 126 3.81 0.89 -17.47
C ASP A 126 4.96 -0.15 -17.35
N ALA A 127 5.84 -0.05 -16.35
CA ALA A 127 7.05 -0.85 -16.25
C ALA A 127 7.47 -1.25 -14.83
N ALA A 128 6.72 -0.86 -13.80
CA ALA A 128 7.11 -1.10 -12.41
C ALA A 128 5.91 -1.09 -11.48
N THR A 129 6.01 -1.87 -10.41
CA THR A 129 5.06 -1.92 -9.30
C THR A 129 5.75 -1.44 -8.04
N THR A 130 5.11 -0.52 -7.33
CA THR A 130 5.44 -0.17 -5.95
C THR A 130 4.33 -0.70 -5.07
N LEU A 131 4.70 -1.46 -4.05
CA LEU A 131 3.78 -1.93 -3.02
C LEU A 131 4.20 -1.34 -1.68
N GLU A 132 3.26 -0.73 -0.97
CA GLU A 132 3.41 -0.25 0.40
C GLU A 132 2.45 -1.01 1.31
N MET A 133 2.93 -1.42 2.49
CA MET A 133 2.13 -2.05 3.53
C MET A 133 2.21 -1.23 4.81
N ILE A 134 1.06 -0.99 5.43
CA ILE A 134 0.93 -0.44 6.79
C ILE A 134 0.31 -1.52 7.67
N ALA A 135 1.06 -2.01 8.64
CA ALA A 135 0.66 -3.02 9.60
C ALA A 135 0.26 -2.35 10.94
N ARG A 136 -0.85 -2.79 11.55
CA ARG A 136 -1.34 -2.27 12.83
C ARG A 136 -1.84 -3.39 13.76
N GLY A 137 -1.40 -3.36 15.01
CA GLY A 137 -1.84 -4.31 16.04
C GLY A 137 -1.19 -5.69 15.97
N PHE A 138 -0.08 -5.82 15.23
CA PHE A 138 0.75 -7.01 15.22
C PHE A 138 1.50 -7.18 16.56
N ALA A 139 2.14 -8.33 16.77
CA ALA A 139 3.05 -8.51 17.90
C ALA A 139 4.14 -7.41 17.87
N PRO A 140 4.47 -6.78 19.02
CA PRO A 140 5.37 -5.62 19.07
C PRO A 140 6.85 -6.02 19.09
N ASN A 141 7.70 -5.26 18.40
CA ASN A 141 9.15 -5.51 18.26
C ASN A 141 9.46 -6.89 17.65
N THR A 142 8.69 -7.26 16.63
CA THR A 142 8.69 -8.56 15.95
C THR A 142 9.02 -8.31 14.47
N GLU A 143 9.84 -9.19 13.89
CA GLU A 143 10.37 -9.10 12.53
C GLU A 143 9.57 -10.03 11.61
N PHE A 144 9.06 -9.46 10.53
CA PHE A 144 8.21 -10.16 9.59
C PHE A 144 8.71 -9.93 8.16
N SER A 145 8.45 -10.92 7.31
CA SER A 145 8.53 -10.77 5.86
C SER A 145 7.14 -10.99 5.25
N ALA A 146 6.83 -10.29 4.16
CA ALA A 146 5.64 -10.53 3.36
C ALA A 146 6.01 -10.70 1.89
N THR A 147 5.79 -11.90 1.38
CA THR A 147 6.20 -12.35 0.04
C THR A 147 5.00 -12.52 -0.86
N LEU A 148 5.12 -12.18 -2.14
CA LEU A 148 4.05 -12.38 -3.11
C LEU A 148 3.89 -13.86 -3.49
N HIS A 149 2.66 -14.36 -3.44
CA HIS A 149 2.29 -15.73 -3.80
C HIS A 149 1.28 -15.79 -4.94
N GLU A 150 1.28 -16.91 -5.67
CA GLU A 150 0.51 -17.07 -6.91
C GLU A 150 -1.01 -17.04 -6.74
N ARG A 151 -1.54 -17.50 -5.59
CA ARG A 151 -2.98 -17.71 -5.34
C ARG A 151 -3.46 -16.90 -4.15
N LEU A 152 -4.75 -17.01 -3.87
CA LEU A 152 -5.40 -16.35 -2.75
C LEU A 152 -5.12 -17.03 -1.43
N CYS A 153 -5.29 -16.25 -0.36
CA CYS A 153 -5.31 -16.80 0.98
C CYS A 153 -6.41 -17.85 1.11
N GLY A 154 -6.08 -18.94 1.79
CA GLY A 154 -7.02 -20.02 2.08
C GLY A 154 -7.09 -20.31 3.57
N ALA A 155 -7.62 -21.50 3.89
CA ALA A 155 -7.74 -21.94 5.27
C ALA A 155 -6.38 -22.32 5.87
N SER A 156 -5.42 -22.67 5.01
CA SER A 156 -4.05 -23.01 5.36
C SER A 156 -3.07 -22.08 4.63
N PRO A 157 -1.88 -21.81 5.18
CA PRO A 157 -0.83 -21.03 4.50
C PRO A 157 -0.54 -21.51 3.07
N SER A 158 -0.39 -22.82 2.88
CA SER A 158 -0.09 -23.45 1.59
C SER A 158 -1.17 -23.29 0.51
N ASP A 159 -2.38 -22.83 0.86
CA ASP A 159 -3.40 -22.50 -0.13
C ASP A 159 -3.02 -21.29 -0.99
N ALA A 160 -2.15 -20.40 -0.48
CA ALA A 160 -1.58 -19.27 -1.23
C ALA A 160 -0.76 -19.70 -2.45
N GLY A 161 -0.36 -20.97 -2.54
CA GLY A 161 0.44 -21.49 -3.64
C GLY A 161 1.92 -21.22 -3.48
N GLU A 162 2.68 -21.40 -4.57
CA GLU A 162 4.12 -21.11 -4.58
C GLU A 162 4.35 -19.61 -4.51
N GLU A 163 5.56 -19.22 -4.09
CA GLU A 163 6.05 -17.85 -4.24
C GLU A 163 6.02 -17.44 -5.72
N TYR A 164 5.63 -16.20 -5.97
CA TYR A 164 5.51 -15.68 -7.32
C TYR A 164 6.88 -15.31 -7.88
N ASP A 165 7.29 -15.98 -8.95
CA ASP A 165 8.51 -15.69 -9.70
C ASP A 165 8.15 -15.03 -11.05
N ASP A 166 8.58 -13.78 -11.27
CA ASP A 166 8.48 -13.15 -12.59
C ASP A 166 9.57 -13.67 -13.54
N THR A 167 9.30 -14.82 -14.14
CA THR A 167 10.17 -15.43 -15.16
C THR A 167 10.30 -14.63 -16.48
N ARG A 168 9.64 -13.48 -16.60
CA ARG A 168 9.67 -12.62 -17.80
C ARG A 168 10.85 -11.65 -17.79
N SER A 169 11.46 -11.40 -16.64
CA SER A 169 12.64 -10.55 -16.49
C SER A 169 13.90 -11.40 -16.24
N GLU A 170 15.05 -11.01 -16.82
CA GLU A 170 16.34 -11.68 -16.57
C GLU A 170 16.97 -11.24 -15.22
N ASP A 171 16.43 -10.17 -14.65
CA ASP A 171 16.73 -9.59 -13.34
C ASP A 171 15.43 -9.62 -12.51
N SER A 172 14.92 -10.81 -12.21
CA SER A 172 13.70 -10.99 -11.39
C SER A 172 13.99 -10.50 -9.96
N ASP A 173 13.66 -9.23 -9.71
CA ASP A 173 13.56 -8.73 -8.35
C ASP A 173 12.26 -9.28 -7.76
N ASP A 174 12.37 -10.04 -6.68
CA ASP A 174 11.23 -10.61 -5.97
C ASP A 174 10.47 -9.50 -5.22
N LEU A 175 9.14 -9.66 -5.12
CA LEU A 175 8.31 -8.73 -4.36
C LEU A 175 8.20 -9.22 -2.93
N ASP A 176 9.15 -8.77 -2.12
CA ASP A 176 9.25 -9.05 -0.68
C ASP A 176 9.30 -7.77 0.13
N LEU A 177 8.55 -7.76 1.24
CA LEU A 177 8.56 -6.69 2.22
C LEU A 177 9.10 -7.21 3.54
N ASP A 178 10.23 -6.70 3.99
CA ASP A 178 10.71 -6.92 5.36
C ASP A 178 10.29 -5.77 6.27
N PHE A 179 9.76 -6.08 7.45
CA PHE A 179 9.34 -5.06 8.42
C PHE A 179 9.46 -5.51 9.87
N THR A 180 9.86 -4.58 10.71
CA THR A 180 9.86 -4.75 12.17
C THR A 180 8.79 -3.86 12.78
N THR A 181 7.91 -4.45 13.59
CA THR A 181 6.89 -3.69 14.32
C THR A 181 7.51 -2.90 15.46
N ASP A 182 6.93 -1.74 15.75
CA ASP A 182 7.30 -0.92 16.91
C ASP A 182 6.72 -1.49 18.22
N THR A 183 6.89 -0.75 19.31
CA THR A 183 6.40 -1.15 20.64
C THR A 183 4.87 -1.23 20.75
N ASP A 184 4.15 -0.59 19.83
CA ASP A 184 2.69 -0.57 19.76
C ASP A 184 2.15 -1.57 18.71
N GLY A 185 3.03 -2.33 18.04
CA GLY A 185 2.66 -3.31 17.02
C GLY A 185 2.39 -2.70 15.64
N GLY A 186 2.92 -1.50 15.38
CA GLY A 186 2.80 -0.78 14.11
C GLY A 186 4.05 -0.90 13.23
N ALA A 187 3.87 -0.96 11.91
CA ALA A 187 4.98 -0.90 10.95
C ALA A 187 4.54 -0.31 9.60
N THR A 188 5.50 0.19 8.83
CA THR A 188 5.30 0.57 7.43
C THR A 188 6.48 0.07 6.61
N ALA A 189 6.20 -0.55 5.48
CA ALA A 189 7.18 -1.17 4.58
C ALA A 189 6.83 -0.87 3.13
N SER A 190 7.85 -0.75 2.27
CA SER A 190 7.62 -0.56 0.84
C SER A 190 8.69 -1.22 0.00
N VAL A 191 8.29 -1.81 -1.12
CA VAL A 191 9.14 -2.43 -2.13
C VAL A 191 8.77 -1.88 -3.51
N THR A 192 9.74 -1.81 -4.42
CA THR A 192 9.50 -1.47 -5.83
C THR A 192 10.24 -2.45 -6.71
N VAL A 193 9.50 -3.06 -7.64
CA VAL A 193 10.02 -4.06 -8.59
C VAL A 193 9.88 -3.56 -10.03
N PRO A 194 10.81 -3.91 -10.94
CA PRO A 194 10.85 -3.41 -12.31
C PRO A 194 9.93 -4.18 -13.26
N TRP A 195 8.76 -4.62 -12.77
CA TRP A 195 7.73 -5.32 -13.52
C TRP A 195 6.34 -4.96 -12.98
N VAL A 196 5.31 -5.25 -13.77
CA VAL A 196 3.89 -5.05 -13.41
C VAL A 196 3.26 -6.36 -12.96
N LEU A 197 2.32 -6.30 -12.02
CA LEU A 197 1.57 -7.47 -11.57
C LEU A 197 0.83 -8.09 -12.78
N PRO A 198 0.81 -9.42 -12.90
CA PRO A 198 0.09 -10.08 -13.99
C PRO A 198 -1.41 -9.81 -13.93
N ASP A 199 -1.99 -9.42 -15.08
CA ASP A 199 -3.45 -9.30 -15.23
C ASP A 199 -4.14 -10.64 -15.54
N ASP A 200 -3.38 -11.73 -15.63
CA ASP A 200 -3.84 -13.09 -15.89
C ASP A 200 -4.36 -13.81 -14.63
N GLY A 201 -4.28 -13.16 -13.47
CA GLY A 201 -4.79 -13.66 -12.20
C GLY A 201 -3.79 -14.49 -11.40
N ILE A 202 -2.49 -14.32 -11.65
CA ILE A 202 -1.37 -14.83 -10.83
C ILE A 202 -0.79 -13.65 -10.00
N GLY A 203 -0.15 -13.93 -8.85
CA GLY A 203 0.39 -12.89 -7.97
C GLY A 203 -0.72 -12.25 -7.14
N ARG A 204 -1.34 -13.05 -6.28
CA ARG A 204 -2.70 -12.82 -5.77
C ARG A 204 -2.77 -12.66 -4.26
N SER A 205 -1.68 -12.91 -3.53
CA SER A 205 -1.64 -12.70 -2.10
C SER A 205 -0.25 -12.38 -1.59
N LEU A 206 -0.18 -11.72 -0.43
CA LEU A 206 1.03 -11.61 0.36
C LEU A 206 0.95 -12.63 1.51
N LEU A 207 1.87 -13.59 1.54
CA LEU A 207 2.00 -14.50 2.68
C LEU A 207 2.98 -13.87 3.67
N ILE A 208 2.53 -13.70 4.92
CA ILE A 208 3.32 -13.06 5.98
C ILE A 208 3.94 -14.15 6.84
N THR A 209 5.25 -14.11 6.98
CA THR A 209 6.03 -15.00 7.83
C THR A 209 6.73 -14.22 8.94
N LEU A 210 7.07 -14.90 10.04
CA LEU A 210 8.07 -14.39 10.97
C LEU A 210 9.46 -14.48 10.33
N ASP A 211 10.45 -13.74 10.83
CA ASP A 211 11.87 -13.76 10.38
C ASP A 211 12.71 -14.79 11.13
N ASP A 212 13.70 -15.47 10.53
CA ASP A 212 14.28 -16.75 11.03
C ASP A 212 14.78 -16.76 12.49
N ASP A 213 15.11 -15.59 13.03
CA ASP A 213 15.51 -15.42 14.43
C ASP A 213 14.33 -15.42 15.43
N GLU A 214 13.10 -15.36 14.95
CA GLU A 214 11.87 -15.37 15.73
C GLU A 214 11.25 -16.77 15.91
N THR A 215 10.75 -17.00 17.13
CA THR A 215 10.19 -18.29 17.53
C THR A 215 8.72 -18.38 17.11
N PRO A 216 8.35 -19.31 16.21
CA PRO A 216 6.95 -19.52 15.84
C PRO A 216 6.15 -20.10 17.01
N SER A 217 4.82 -20.02 16.93
CA SER A 217 3.94 -20.66 17.90
C SER A 217 4.16 -22.17 17.98
N PRO A 218 3.94 -22.79 19.17
CA PRO A 218 4.13 -24.23 19.37
C PRO A 218 3.13 -25.12 18.59
N SER A 219 2.19 -24.51 17.87
CA SER A 219 1.21 -25.19 17.00
C SER A 219 1.62 -25.24 15.53
N ALA A 220 2.75 -24.63 15.16
CA ALA A 220 3.31 -24.70 13.82
C ALA A 220 3.81 -26.14 13.50
N THR A 221 3.50 -26.67 12.31
CA THR A 221 4.10 -27.93 11.80
C THR A 221 4.57 -27.85 10.33
N ASP A 222 5.90 -27.90 10.09
CA ASP A 222 6.66 -27.89 8.82
C ASP A 222 6.75 -26.51 8.11
N ASP A 223 7.82 -26.18 7.36
CA ASP A 223 8.25 -24.86 6.76
C ASP A 223 7.17 -23.78 6.44
N ASP A 224 5.90 -24.16 6.21
CA ASP A 224 4.70 -23.37 6.52
C ASP A 224 4.64 -22.85 7.99
N ASP A 225 5.60 -23.26 8.82
CA ASP A 225 5.72 -23.13 10.28
C ASP A 225 5.77 -21.69 10.75
N ARG A 226 6.24 -20.82 9.85
CA ARG A 226 6.52 -19.43 10.14
C ARG A 226 5.48 -18.53 9.49
N ALA A 227 4.61 -19.07 8.63
CA ALA A 227 3.50 -18.32 8.05
C ALA A 227 2.46 -18.03 9.13
N VAL A 228 2.32 -16.75 9.45
CA VAL A 228 1.47 -16.27 10.55
C VAL A 228 0.21 -15.58 10.06
N ALA A 229 0.21 -15.08 8.82
CA ALA A 229 -0.94 -14.43 8.22
C ALA A 229 -0.87 -14.40 6.69
N CYS A 230 -1.95 -14.01 6.04
CA CYS A 230 -2.01 -13.83 4.59
C CYS A 230 -2.98 -12.69 4.23
N VAL A 231 -2.64 -11.93 3.17
CA VAL A 231 -3.46 -10.86 2.62
C VAL A 231 -3.74 -11.10 1.14
N SER A 232 -5.00 -11.24 0.73
CA SER A 232 -5.40 -11.39 -0.67
C SER A 232 -5.40 -10.04 -1.38
N LEU A 233 -4.76 -9.98 -2.56
CA LEU A 233 -4.62 -8.77 -3.37
C LEU A 233 -5.75 -8.65 -4.40
N GLU A 234 -6.95 -8.38 -3.91
CA GLU A 234 -8.17 -8.44 -4.72
C GLU A 234 -9.17 -7.34 -4.40
N ARG A 235 -10.19 -7.20 -5.27
CA ARG A 235 -11.38 -6.38 -5.09
C ARG A 235 -12.62 -7.25 -4.89
#